data_AF-A0A8C7NBN3-F1
#
_entry.id   AF-A0A8C7NBN3-F1
#
_cell.length_a   1.000
_cell.length_b   1.000
_cell.length_c   1.000
_cell.angle_alpha   90.00
_cell.angle_beta   90.00
_cell.angle_gamma   90.00
#
_symmetry.space_group_name_H-M   'P 1'
#
loop_
_entity.id
_entity.type
_entity.pdbx_description
1 polymer ?
#
loop_
_entity_poly.entity_id
_entity_poly.type
_entity_poly.pdbx_seq_one_letter_code
_entity_poly.pdbx_strand_id
1 'polypeptide(L)'
;VVLRLLCRMQPGSRGSIKKQQQDIMGFLTVNKIDFEECDIVTSEDNRKWMRENVPEDFRPTTGVPLPPQIFNEEQYCGNYEAFFDAREEHAVYAFLGLTAPLGSKVKTMILWTYSVCQNHR
;
A
#
# COMPACT_ATOMS: atom_id res chain seq x y z
N VAL A 1 9.64 -11.02 -0.38
CA VAL A 1 8.53 -10.13 -0.75
C VAL A 1 9.10 -8.78 -1.10
N VAL A 2 8.90 -8.34 -2.35
CA VAL A 2 9.26 -6.99 -2.80
C VAL A 2 7.96 -6.29 -3.13
N LEU A 3 7.67 -5.21 -2.42
CA LEU A 3 6.50 -4.40 -2.72
C LEU A 3 6.73 -3.64 -4.02
N ARG A 4 5.75 -3.64 -4.93
CA ARG A 4 5.76 -2.81 -6.12
C ARG A 4 4.89 -1.58 -5.86
N LEU A 5 5.48 -0.40 -6.00
CA LEU A 5 4.77 0.87 -5.93
C LEU A 5 4.67 1.48 -7.32
N LEU A 6 3.47 1.43 -7.91
CA LEU A 6 3.21 1.97 -9.23
C LEU A 6 3.04 3.49 -9.11
N CYS A 7 3.97 4.21 -9.73
CA CYS A 7 4.22 5.63 -9.52
C CYS A 7 4.08 6.42 -10.84
N ARG A 8 3.68 7.70 -10.78
CA ARG A 8 3.79 8.64 -11.91
C ARG A 8 4.90 9.65 -11.68
N MET A 9 6.06 9.42 -12.29
CA MET A 9 7.24 10.28 -12.14
C MET A 9 7.35 11.28 -13.30
N GLN A 10 6.45 12.27 -13.36
CA GLN A 10 6.51 13.36 -14.35
C GLN A 10 6.71 14.74 -13.70
N PRO A 11 7.59 15.59 -14.28
CA PRO A 11 7.59 17.02 -14.00
C PRO A 11 6.21 17.61 -14.33
N GLY A 12 5.59 18.32 -13.39
CA GLY A 12 4.23 18.87 -13.56
C GLY A 12 3.07 17.91 -13.27
N SER A 13 3.34 16.72 -12.69
CA SER A 13 2.30 15.87 -12.11
C SER A 13 1.39 16.68 -11.16
N ARG A 14 0.08 16.39 -11.14
CA ARG A 14 -0.88 17.01 -10.22
C ARG A 14 -0.30 16.97 -8.80
N GLY A 15 -0.19 18.12 -8.14
CA GLY A 15 0.55 18.26 -6.88
C GLY A 15 0.10 17.30 -5.78
N SER A 16 -1.16 16.83 -5.80
CA SER A 16 -1.69 15.82 -4.89
C SER A 16 -1.09 14.42 -5.12
N ILE A 17 -1.04 13.93 -6.35
CA ILE A 17 -0.51 12.59 -6.69
C ILE A 17 0.95 12.47 -6.27
N LYS A 18 1.76 13.48 -6.58
CA LYS A 18 3.17 13.51 -6.17
C LYS A 18 3.33 13.43 -4.64
N LYS A 19 2.50 14.17 -3.89
CA LYS A 19 2.53 14.14 -2.41
C LYS A 19 2.14 12.77 -1.86
N GLN A 20 1.12 12.14 -2.42
CA GLN A 20 0.65 10.80 -2.02
C GLN A 20 1.74 9.74 -2.23
N GLN A 21 2.40 9.75 -3.39
CA GLN A 21 3.51 8.83 -3.67
C GLN A 21 4.66 9.04 -2.69
N GLN A 22 5.07 10.30 -2.47
CA GLN A 22 6.16 10.63 -1.55
C GLN A 22 5.84 10.25 -0.09
N ASP A 23 4.58 10.36 0.32
CA ASP A 23 4.12 9.94 1.65
C ASP A 23 4.25 8.42 1.82
N ILE A 24 3.78 7.61 0.85
CA ILE A 24 3.95 6.15 0.89
C ILE A 24 5.43 5.79 0.88
N MET A 25 6.22 6.33 -0.05
CA MET A 25 7.65 6.03 -0.14
C MET A 25 8.39 6.40 1.15
N GLY A 26 8.12 7.59 1.70
CA GLY A 26 8.69 8.03 2.96
C GLY A 26 8.34 7.08 4.11
N PHE A 27 7.10 6.62 4.19
CA PHE A 27 6.69 5.63 5.18
C PHE A 27 7.45 4.31 5.03
N LEU A 28 7.52 3.76 3.81
CA LEU A 28 8.20 2.48 3.55
C LEU A 28 9.70 2.58 3.89
N THR A 29 10.36 3.67 3.48
CA THR A 29 11.77 3.93 3.78
C THR A 29 12.03 4.04 5.28
N VAL A 30 11.24 4.81 6.02
CA VAL A 30 11.42 4.98 7.48
C VAL A 30 11.23 3.66 8.23
N ASN A 31 10.28 2.83 7.77
CA ASN A 31 9.99 1.53 8.35
C ASN A 31 10.90 0.40 7.83
N LYS A 32 11.89 0.72 6.99
CA LYS A 32 12.85 -0.23 6.38
C LYS A 32 12.14 -1.37 5.66
N ILE A 33 11.07 -1.04 4.95
CA ILE A 33 10.34 -1.96 4.10
C ILE A 33 10.89 -1.78 2.69
N ASP A 34 11.43 -2.85 2.10
CA ASP A 34 11.96 -2.83 0.74
C ASP A 34 10.82 -2.73 -0.28
N PHE A 35 10.99 -1.85 -1.27
CA PHE A 35 10.03 -1.66 -2.35
C PHE A 35 10.73 -1.26 -3.66
N GLU A 36 10.06 -1.52 -4.78
CA GLU A 36 10.46 -1.10 -6.12
C GLU A 36 9.54 0.02 -6.60
N GLU A 37 10.14 1.11 -7.09
CA GLU A 37 9.42 2.19 -7.76
C GLU A 37 9.18 1.83 -9.23
N CYS A 38 7.93 1.55 -9.59
CA CYS A 38 7.55 1.20 -10.95
C CYS A 38 6.89 2.40 -11.63
N ASP A 39 7.66 3.21 -12.36
CA ASP A 39 7.13 4.40 -13.05
C ASP A 39 6.24 4.01 -14.24
N ILE A 40 4.99 4.46 -14.25
CA ILE A 40 4.00 4.22 -15.31
C ILE A 40 4.05 5.26 -16.43
N VAL A 41 4.85 6.32 -16.28
CA VAL A 41 5.04 7.30 -17.35
C VAL A 41 6.02 6.77 -18.37
N THR A 42 7.22 6.44 -17.90
CA THR A 42 8.36 6.12 -18.75
C THR A 42 8.36 4.64 -19.16
N SER A 43 7.67 3.78 -18.43
CA SER A 43 7.46 2.37 -18.78
C SER A 43 6.01 2.12 -19.19
N GLU A 44 5.82 1.76 -20.46
CA GLU A 44 4.51 1.35 -20.98
C GLU A 44 4.06 0.02 -20.39
N ASP A 45 4.99 -0.88 -20.10
CA ASP A 45 4.72 -2.17 -19.47
C ASP A 45 4.14 -1.98 -18.08
N ASN A 46 4.75 -1.13 -17.24
CA ASN A 46 4.21 -0.81 -15.91
C ASN A 46 2.82 -0.18 -16.00
N ARG A 47 2.61 0.70 -16.99
CA ARG A 47 1.32 1.36 -17.24
C ARG A 47 0.23 0.36 -17.62
N LYS A 48 0.55 -0.58 -18.50
CA LYS A 48 -0.38 -1.63 -18.94
C LYS A 48 -0.66 -2.60 -17.78
N TRP A 49 0.40 -3.08 -17.12
CA TRP A 49 0.31 -4.00 -16.01
C TRP A 49 -0.55 -3.45 -14.87
N MET A 50 -0.38 -2.17 -14.48
CA MET A 50 -1.22 -1.54 -13.47
C MET A 50 -2.71 -1.55 -13.85
N ARG A 51 -3.06 -1.30 -15.11
CA ARG A 51 -4.46 -1.28 -15.55
C ARG A 51 -5.09 -2.67 -15.55
N GLU A 52 -4.30 -3.69 -15.87
CA GLU A 52 -4.76 -5.09 -15.93
C GLU A 52 -4.89 -5.72 -14.54
N ASN A 53 -3.96 -5.41 -13.63
CA ASN A 53 -3.86 -6.08 -12.32
C ASN A 53 -4.56 -5.34 -11.18
N VAL A 54 -5.00 -4.08 -11.36
CA VAL A 54 -5.94 -3.46 -10.40
C VAL A 54 -7.29 -4.17 -10.56
N PRO A 55 -7.83 -4.81 -9.49
CA PRO A 55 -9.09 -5.55 -9.57
C PRO A 55 -10.26 -4.61 -9.85
N GLU A 56 -11.28 -5.13 -10.53
CA GLU A 56 -12.40 -4.34 -11.05
C GLU A 56 -13.15 -3.55 -9.97
N ASP A 57 -13.36 -4.17 -8.80
CA ASP A 57 -14.03 -3.55 -7.65
C ASP A 57 -13.26 -2.34 -7.07
N PHE A 58 -11.96 -2.21 -7.38
CA PHE A 58 -11.10 -1.11 -6.93
C PHE A 58 -10.79 -0.11 -8.05
N ARG A 59 -11.39 -0.28 -9.24
CA ARG A 59 -11.26 0.68 -10.33
C ARG A 59 -12.20 1.87 -10.10
N PRO A 60 -11.82 3.09 -10.52
CA PRO A 60 -12.72 4.24 -10.44
C PRO A 60 -13.97 4.01 -11.30
N THR A 61 -15.13 4.53 -10.87
CA THR A 61 -16.41 4.45 -11.61
C THR A 61 -16.30 4.95 -13.05
N THR A 62 -15.41 5.92 -13.28
CA THR A 62 -15.08 6.44 -14.60
C THR A 62 -13.57 6.59 -14.76
N GLY A 63 -13.03 6.09 -15.87
CA GLY A 63 -11.62 6.28 -16.24
C GLY A 63 -10.72 5.10 -15.89
N VAL A 64 -9.42 5.36 -15.74
CA VAL A 64 -8.40 4.35 -15.45
C VAL A 64 -7.85 4.52 -14.03
N PRO A 65 -7.35 3.45 -13.40
CA PRO A 65 -6.67 3.55 -12.11
C PRO A 65 -5.56 4.61 -12.15
N LEU A 66 -5.50 5.43 -11.10
CA LEU A 66 -4.50 6.47 -10.94
C LEU A 66 -3.46 6.03 -9.89
N PRO A 67 -2.16 6.36 -10.07
CA PRO A 67 -1.16 6.11 -9.04
C PRO A 67 -1.36 7.03 -7.83
N PRO A 68 -0.86 6.65 -6.64
CA PRO A 68 -0.11 5.42 -6.36
C PRO A 68 -0.98 4.16 -6.27
N GLN A 69 -0.45 3.03 -6.72
CA GLN A 69 -1.05 1.69 -6.53
C GLN A 69 -0.01 0.75 -5.92
N ILE A 70 -0.37 0.06 -4.85
CA ILE A 70 0.54 -0.78 -4.06
C ILE A 70 0.21 -2.25 -4.32
N PHE A 71 1.24 -3.01 -4.67
CA PHE A 71 1.17 -4.45 -4.81
C PHE A 71 2.24 -5.12 -3.95
N ASN A 72 1.91 -6.28 -3.40
CA ASN A 72 2.88 -7.20 -2.86
C ASN A 72 3.06 -8.32 -3.87
N GLU A 73 4.16 -8.27 -4.62
CA GLU A 73 4.38 -9.13 -5.79
C GLU A 73 3.23 -8.96 -6.81
N GLU A 74 2.36 -9.96 -6.97
CA GLU A 74 1.18 -9.92 -7.85
C GLU A 74 -0.12 -9.58 -7.10
N GLN A 75 -0.10 -9.59 -5.77
CA GLN A 75 -1.28 -9.33 -4.95
C GLN A 75 -1.52 -7.82 -4.83
N TYR A 76 -2.72 -7.39 -5.22
CA TYR A 76 -3.14 -6.01 -5.02
C TYR A 76 -3.36 -5.72 -3.52
N CYS A 77 -2.67 -4.72 -3.00
CA CYS A 77 -2.85 -4.25 -1.62
C CYS A 77 -3.89 -3.13 -1.58
N GLY A 78 -3.71 -2.09 -2.41
CA GLY A 78 -4.63 -0.96 -2.46
C GLY A 78 -4.07 0.30 -3.08
N ASN A 79 -4.91 1.33 -3.13
CA ASN A 79 -4.57 2.69 -3.55
C ASN A 79 -4.08 3.54 -2.34
N TYR A 80 -3.89 4.85 -2.53
CA TYR A 80 -3.50 5.75 -1.44
C TYR A 80 -4.50 5.81 -0.28
N GLU A 81 -5.81 5.83 -0.57
CA GLU A 81 -6.84 5.95 0.46
C GLU A 81 -6.82 4.70 1.37
N ALA A 82 -6.79 3.51 0.79
CA ALA A 82 -6.68 2.27 1.56
C ALA A 82 -5.39 2.20 2.40
N PHE A 83 -4.27 2.71 1.88
CA PHE A 83 -3.03 2.83 2.66
C PHE A 83 -3.18 3.82 3.82
N PHE A 84 -3.83 4.95 3.58
CA PHE A 84 -4.09 5.96 4.60
C PHE A 84 -4.97 5.40 5.73
N ASP A 85 -6.08 4.75 5.39
CA ASP A 85 -6.98 4.10 6.35
C ASP A 85 -6.23 3.04 7.17
N ALA A 86 -5.46 2.17 6.51
CA ALA A 86 -4.63 1.18 7.19
C ALA A 86 -3.58 1.82 8.12
N ARG A 87 -3.10 3.03 7.80
CA ARG A 87 -2.17 3.78 8.66
C ARG A 87 -2.87 4.33 9.90
N GLU A 88 -4.08 4.87 9.76
CA GLU A 88 -4.89 5.35 10.87
C GLU A 88 -5.25 4.21 11.84
N GLU A 89 -5.52 3.02 11.31
CA GLU A 89 -5.81 1.81 12.09
C GLU A 89 -4.55 1.08 12.61
N HIS A 90 -3.35 1.62 12.33
CA HIS A 90 -2.06 0.99 12.62
C HIS A 90 -1.86 -0.39 11.96
N ALA A 91 -2.69 -0.75 10.98
CA ALA A 91 -2.73 -2.04 10.30
C ALA A 91 -1.91 -2.11 8.99
N VAL A 92 -1.03 -1.13 8.73
CA VAL A 92 -0.27 -1.03 7.46
C VAL A 92 0.47 -2.32 7.10
N TYR A 93 1.12 -2.99 8.06
CA TYR A 93 1.82 -4.24 7.76
C TYR A 93 0.86 -5.34 7.27
N ALA A 94 -0.32 -5.45 7.88
CA ALA A 94 -1.34 -6.40 7.43
C ALA A 94 -1.89 -6.01 6.04
N PHE A 95 -2.15 -4.72 5.82
CA PHE A 95 -2.54 -4.17 4.51
C PHE A 95 -1.53 -4.49 3.40
N LEU A 96 -0.22 -4.40 3.70
CA LEU A 96 0.85 -4.74 2.77
C LEU A 96 1.08 -6.26 2.63
N GLY A 97 0.35 -7.10 3.36
CA GLY A 97 0.58 -8.55 3.40
C GLY A 97 1.91 -8.94 4.05
N LEU A 98 2.42 -8.10 4.96
CA LEU A 98 3.68 -8.29 5.67
C LEU A 98 3.45 -8.70 7.13
N THR A 99 4.42 -9.44 7.68
CA THR A 99 4.43 -9.71 9.12
C THR A 99 4.87 -8.46 9.88
N ALA A 100 4.02 -7.97 10.78
CA ALA A 100 4.36 -6.83 11.61
C ALA A 100 5.60 -7.10 12.50
N PRO A 101 6.53 -6.15 12.64
CA PRO A 101 7.67 -6.26 13.54
C PRO A 101 7.26 -6.58 14.98
N LEU A 102 8.15 -7.25 15.71
CA LEU A 102 7.96 -7.51 17.14
C LEU A 102 7.90 -6.17 17.88
N GLY A 103 6.79 -5.91 18.59
CA GLY A 103 6.54 -4.66 19.31
C GLY A 103 5.52 -3.71 18.65
N SER A 104 5.01 -4.01 17.46
CA SER A 104 3.95 -3.21 16.83
C SER A 104 2.63 -3.28 17.61
N LYS A 105 1.96 -2.12 17.77
CA LYS A 105 0.69 -1.98 18.53
C LYS A 105 -0.41 -2.96 18.12
N VAL A 106 -0.49 -3.33 16.84
CA VAL A 106 -1.48 -4.30 16.34
C VAL A 106 -1.26 -5.70 16.88
N LYS A 107 0.00 -6.16 16.95
CA LYS A 107 0.32 -7.46 17.55
C LYS A 107 0.00 -7.45 19.04
N THR A 108 0.24 -6.33 19.72
CA THR A 108 -0.16 -6.14 21.13
C THR A 108 -1.68 -6.19 21.30
N MET A 109 -2.46 -5.51 20.44
CA MET A 109 -3.92 -5.54 20.49
C MET A 109 -4.46 -6.95 20.27
N ILE A 110 -4.05 -7.63 19.19
CA ILE A 110 -4.49 -9.01 18.89
C ILE A 110 -4.14 -9.95 20.06
N LEU A 111 -2.90 -9.93 20.55
CA LEU A 111 -2.50 -10.76 21.69
C LEU A 111 -3.30 -10.43 22.96
N TRP A 112 -3.64 -9.16 23.20
CA TRP A 112 -4.46 -8.77 24.34
C TRP A 112 -5.90 -9.27 24.17
N THR A 113 -6.51 -9.12 23.00
CA THR A 113 -7.86 -9.64 22.71
C THR A 113 -7.91 -11.15 22.85
N TYR A 114 -6.94 -11.88 22.29
CA TYR A 114 -6.84 -13.34 22.45
C TYR A 114 -6.67 -13.74 23.92
N SER A 115 -5.81 -13.06 24.68
CA SER A 115 -5.65 -13.31 26.13
C SER A 115 -6.89 -12.99 26.95
N VAL A 116 -7.62 -11.91 26.65
CA VAL A 116 -8.88 -11.57 27.31
C VAL A 116 -9.98 -12.60 27.01
N CYS A 117 -10.09 -13.05 25.76
CA CYS A 117 -11.02 -14.11 25.37
C CYS A 117 -10.71 -15.47 26.01
N GLN A 118 -9.44 -15.77 26.28
CA GLN A 118 -9.02 -17.02 26.95
C GLN A 118 -9.20 -16.97 28.46
N ASN A 119 -9.09 -15.79 29.10
CA ASN A 119 -9.28 -15.62 30.55
C ASN A 119 -10.75 -15.52 30.99
N HIS A 120 -11.70 -15.44 30.06
CA HIS A 120 -13.14 -15.44 30.34
C HIS A 120 -13.83 -16.79 30.04
N ARG A 121 -13.07 -17.89 29.97
CA ARG A 121 -13.59 -19.27 29.93
C ARG A 121 -13.08 -20.05 31.13
#